data_AF-A0A832L5A1-F1
#
_entry.id   AF-A0A832L5A1-F1
#
_cell.length_a   1.000
_cell.length_b   1.000
_cell.length_c   1.000
_cell.angle_alpha   90.00
_cell.angle_beta   90.00
_cell.angle_gamma   90.00
#
_symmetry.space_group_name_H-M   'P 1'
#
loop_
_entity.id
_entity.type
_entity.pdbx_description
1 polymer ?
#
loop_
_entity_poly.entity_id
_entity_poly.type
_entity_poly.pdbx_seq_one_letter_code
_entity_poly.pdbx_strand_id
1 'polypeptide(L)'
;MKKIFIVLLLIPALMISACGNKASKKKDIGTKAEINQQEQYLTEDLIIKIDSLIAGFQKLGVMPHMKAIREGTLVLTEREKRVKPTFLTPLTKVNDLVTLNQKSRALAIYAVDREIAVLYDMPVEEYDRVLAQLMVETDNVALMEGTEIKVEVNTLDLDSWIVTMGSEQLEKEQVHLFFETMASGILEALYITSLEIPRYIKYFNDETASDVSYRFLLVVEGIESLMPYHPELESISGILDPLKVINAINVKQLEEQLNTLAGEIATARNKLLD
;
A
#
# COMPACT_ATOMS: atom_id res chain seq x y z
N MET A 1 -22.51 10.31 -3.60
CA MET A 1 -21.77 11.56 -3.93
C MET A 1 -20.87 12.02 -2.79
N LYS A 2 -21.27 12.84 -1.79
CA LYS A 2 -20.31 13.26 -0.73
C LYS A 2 -19.66 12.12 0.07
N LYS A 3 -20.34 10.97 0.24
CA LYS A 3 -19.75 9.74 0.82
C LYS A 3 -18.80 9.04 -0.16
N ILE A 4 -19.28 8.67 -1.36
CA ILE A 4 -18.46 8.22 -2.51
C ILE A 4 -17.12 8.96 -2.63
N PHE A 5 -17.14 10.30 -2.59
CA PHE A 5 -15.92 11.10 -2.77
C PHE A 5 -14.93 10.98 -1.61
N ILE A 6 -15.39 10.66 -0.39
CA ILE A 6 -14.52 10.36 0.75
C ILE A 6 -13.97 8.92 0.61
N VAL A 7 -14.82 7.95 0.28
CA VAL A 7 -14.45 6.53 0.08
C VAL A 7 -13.36 6.37 -1.00
N LEU A 8 -13.49 7.08 -2.13
CA LEU A 8 -12.51 7.04 -3.23
C LEU A 8 -11.21 7.81 -2.96
N LEU A 9 -11.10 8.55 -1.85
CA LEU A 9 -9.82 9.10 -1.36
C LEU A 9 -9.16 8.17 -0.31
N LEU A 10 -9.83 7.08 0.13
CA LEU A 10 -9.55 6.36 1.38
C LEU A 10 -9.58 4.82 1.25
N ILE A 11 -9.00 4.26 0.19
CA ILE A 11 -9.00 2.81 -0.04
C ILE A 11 -7.76 2.42 -0.86
N PRO A 12 -7.12 1.27 -0.56
CA PRO A 12 -7.81 -0.02 -0.58
C PRO A 12 -7.58 -0.99 0.60
N ALA A 13 -8.56 -1.14 1.50
CA ALA A 13 -8.75 -2.29 2.42
C ALA A 13 -10.24 -2.59 2.66
N LEU A 14 -10.58 -3.83 3.12
CA LEU A 14 -11.91 -4.48 3.20
C LEU A 14 -12.29 -5.13 1.84
N MET A 15 -12.99 -6.26 1.60
CA MET A 15 -13.65 -7.39 2.29
C MET A 15 -13.59 -8.62 1.31
N ILE A 16 -14.22 -9.82 1.38
CA ILE A 16 -15.39 -10.43 2.07
C ILE A 16 -16.76 -10.09 1.36
N SER A 17 -17.71 -11.01 1.06
CA SER A 17 -17.93 -12.40 1.48
C SER A 17 -18.52 -13.37 0.42
N ALA A 18 -18.20 -14.66 0.61
CA ALA A 18 -19.02 -15.86 0.41
C ALA A 18 -19.48 -16.30 -1.02
N CYS A 19 -18.78 -17.31 -1.56
CA CYS A 19 -19.35 -18.68 -1.58
C CYS A 19 -18.25 -19.76 -1.73
N GLY A 20 -18.30 -20.84 -0.93
CA GLY A 20 -17.27 -21.90 -0.94
C GLY A 20 -17.60 -23.12 -1.81
N ASN A 21 -16.62 -24.05 -1.94
CA ASN A 21 -16.53 -25.24 -2.82
C ASN A 21 -15.97 -24.94 -4.24
N LYS A 22 -15.17 -25.83 -4.88
CA LYS A 22 -14.76 -27.21 -4.52
C LYS A 22 -13.44 -27.66 -5.17
N ALA A 23 -12.57 -28.24 -4.34
CA ALA A 23 -11.72 -29.42 -4.59
C ALA A 23 -10.83 -29.55 -5.85
N SER A 24 -9.52 -29.59 -5.61
CA SER A 24 -8.56 -30.43 -6.36
C SER A 24 -8.19 -31.70 -5.58
N LYS A 25 -9.15 -32.62 -5.37
CA LYS A 25 -8.88 -33.92 -4.71
C LYS A 25 -8.24 -34.93 -5.69
N LYS A 26 -6.90 -35.06 -5.64
CA LYS A 26 -6.08 -36.26 -5.95
C LYS A 26 -4.60 -35.91 -5.68
N LYS A 27 -3.77 -36.75 -5.07
CA LYS A 27 -3.89 -38.18 -4.73
C LYS A 27 -3.72 -38.44 -3.23
N ASP A 28 -4.41 -39.47 -2.73
CA ASP A 28 -3.88 -40.29 -1.64
C ASP A 28 -2.75 -41.18 -2.17
N ILE A 29 -1.56 -41.07 -1.58
CA ILE A 29 -0.66 -42.21 -1.34
C ILE A 29 -0.19 -42.05 0.11
N GLY A 30 -0.44 -43.07 0.93
CA GLY A 30 -0.48 -42.90 2.38
C GLY A 30 0.88 -42.92 3.07
N THR A 31 1.24 -41.77 3.66
CA THR A 31 1.88 -41.74 4.97
C THR A 31 1.12 -40.73 5.82
N LYS A 32 0.74 -41.07 7.06
CA LYS A 32 0.54 -40.03 8.06
C LYS A 32 1.94 -39.55 8.46
N ALA A 33 2.43 -38.55 7.75
CA ALA A 33 3.49 -37.72 8.32
C ALA A 33 2.95 -37.15 9.63
N GLU A 34 3.76 -37.21 10.68
CA GLU A 34 3.58 -36.29 11.79
C GLU A 34 3.74 -34.89 11.20
N ILE A 35 2.72 -34.04 11.32
CA ILE A 35 2.90 -32.63 10.97
C ILE A 35 3.96 -32.13 11.94
N ASN A 36 5.12 -31.78 11.40
CA ASN A 36 6.31 -31.54 12.19
C ASN A 36 6.02 -30.41 13.18
N GLN A 37 6.15 -30.67 14.48
CA GLN A 37 5.86 -29.66 15.50
C GLN A 37 6.70 -28.40 15.28
N GLN A 38 7.91 -28.55 14.73
CA GLN A 38 8.77 -27.42 14.36
C GLN A 38 8.19 -26.59 13.21
N GLU A 39 7.55 -27.20 12.21
CA GLU A 39 6.85 -26.47 11.13
C GLU A 39 5.60 -25.76 11.64
N GLN A 40 4.87 -26.37 12.59
CA GLN A 40 3.73 -25.71 13.23
C GLN A 40 4.20 -24.49 14.04
N TYR A 41 5.22 -24.63 14.89
CA TYR A 41 5.77 -23.52 15.66
C TYR A 41 6.34 -22.39 14.78
N LEU A 42 7.02 -22.71 13.67
CA LEU A 42 7.52 -21.70 12.72
C LEU A 42 6.38 -20.98 11.99
N THR A 43 5.25 -21.64 11.77
CA THR A 43 4.05 -21.03 11.17
C THR A 43 3.35 -20.11 12.17
N GLU A 44 3.20 -20.55 13.43
CA GLU A 44 2.60 -19.73 14.50
C GLU A 44 3.45 -18.49 14.83
N ASP A 45 4.78 -18.62 14.90
CA ASP A 45 5.71 -17.51 15.12
C ASP A 45 5.66 -16.48 13.97
N LEU A 46 5.59 -16.96 12.72
CA LEU A 46 5.43 -16.10 11.54
C LEU A 46 4.10 -15.32 11.58
N ILE A 47 3.00 -15.97 11.95
CA ILE A 47 1.68 -15.31 12.08
C ILE A 47 1.74 -14.24 13.17
N ILE A 48 2.29 -14.54 14.35
CA ILE A 48 2.44 -13.58 15.45
C ILE A 48 3.33 -12.40 15.03
N LYS A 49 4.40 -12.65 14.27
CA LYS A 49 5.24 -11.57 13.70
C LYS A 49 4.45 -10.70 12.73
N ILE A 50 3.68 -11.30 11.83
CA ILE A 50 2.85 -10.59 10.83
C ILE A 50 1.79 -9.72 11.52
N ASP A 51 1.06 -10.25 12.50
CA ASP A 51 0.09 -9.49 13.30
C ASP A 51 0.75 -8.32 14.04
N SER A 52 1.96 -8.54 14.60
CA SER A 52 2.75 -7.50 15.26
C SER A 52 3.20 -6.40 14.29
N LEU A 53 3.60 -6.75 13.06
CA LEU A 53 3.91 -5.79 12.01
C LEU A 53 2.66 -4.98 11.62
N ILE A 54 1.51 -5.62 11.36
CA ILE A 54 0.23 -4.97 11.02
C ILE A 54 -0.20 -4.00 12.14
N ALA A 55 -0.16 -4.43 13.40
CA ALA A 55 -0.42 -3.59 14.57
C ALA A 55 0.69 -2.55 14.84
N GLY A 56 1.85 -2.66 14.18
CA GLY A 56 2.87 -1.63 14.07
C GLY A 56 2.45 -0.55 13.10
N PHE A 57 2.13 -0.91 11.84
CA PHE A 57 1.64 0.02 10.81
C PHE A 57 0.44 0.84 11.29
N GLN A 58 -0.50 0.21 12.02
CA GLN A 58 -1.66 0.86 12.61
C GLN A 58 -1.30 2.18 13.32
N LYS A 59 -0.22 2.20 14.09
CA LYS A 59 0.14 3.31 14.99
C LYS A 59 0.78 4.50 14.26
N LEU A 60 1.08 4.36 12.97
CA LEU A 60 1.88 5.32 12.20
C LEU A 60 1.01 6.19 11.28
N GLY A 61 -0.29 5.90 11.13
CA GLY A 61 -1.25 6.71 10.35
C GLY A 61 -0.94 6.80 8.85
N VAL A 62 -1.05 8.00 8.26
CA VAL A 62 -0.78 8.28 6.82
C VAL A 62 0.48 9.12 6.61
N MET A 63 1.08 9.03 5.42
CA MET A 63 2.12 9.97 4.96
C MET A 63 1.64 11.42 5.13
N PRO A 64 2.34 12.30 5.88
CA PRO A 64 1.82 13.60 6.29
C PRO A 64 1.42 14.53 5.15
N HIS A 65 2.14 14.51 4.02
CA HIS A 65 1.77 15.32 2.86
C HIS A 65 0.50 14.81 2.16
N MET A 66 0.28 13.50 2.10
CA MET A 66 -0.96 12.92 1.55
C MET A 66 -2.16 13.23 2.46
N LYS A 67 -1.95 13.18 3.78
CA LYS A 67 -2.94 13.64 4.77
C LYS A 67 -3.32 15.11 4.53
N ALA A 68 -2.33 15.97 4.32
CA ALA A 68 -2.55 17.39 4.07
C ALA A 68 -3.32 17.67 2.76
N ILE A 69 -3.12 16.87 1.72
CA ILE A 69 -3.92 16.94 0.47
C ILE A 69 -5.39 16.58 0.78
N ARG A 70 -5.63 15.42 1.40
CA ARG A 70 -6.97 14.92 1.70
C ARG A 70 -7.76 15.84 2.64
N GLU A 71 -7.08 16.46 3.61
CA GLU A 71 -7.66 17.43 4.55
C GLU A 71 -7.81 18.84 3.94
N GLY A 72 -7.32 19.08 2.72
CA GLY A 72 -7.37 20.38 2.05
C GLY A 72 -6.46 21.46 2.66
N THR A 73 -5.44 21.06 3.43
CA THR A 73 -4.42 21.95 4.03
C THR A 73 -3.19 22.10 3.14
N LEU A 74 -3.02 21.23 2.14
CA LEU A 74 -2.17 21.43 0.97
C LEU A 74 -3.04 21.90 -0.19
N VAL A 75 -2.89 23.17 -0.59
CA VAL A 75 -3.63 23.79 -1.69
C VAL A 75 -2.64 24.40 -2.68
N LEU A 76 -2.85 24.14 -3.97
CA LEU A 76 -2.09 24.78 -5.06
C LEU A 76 -2.72 26.10 -5.50
N THR A 77 -1.88 27.06 -5.87
CA THR A 77 -2.33 28.30 -6.51
C THR A 77 -2.79 28.08 -7.94
N GLU A 78 -3.60 29.01 -8.45
CA GLU A 78 -4.03 29.10 -9.86
C GLU A 78 -2.88 29.10 -10.88
N ARG A 79 -1.63 29.36 -10.47
CA ARG A 79 -0.46 29.25 -11.34
C ARG A 79 0.08 27.83 -11.39
N GLU A 80 0.14 27.14 -10.26
CA GLU A 80 0.64 25.77 -10.13
C GLU A 80 -0.34 24.78 -10.78
N LYS A 81 -1.65 24.95 -10.55
CA LYS A 81 -2.71 24.11 -11.17
C LYS A 81 -2.77 24.13 -12.71
N ARG A 82 -2.09 25.07 -13.35
CA ARG A 82 -1.94 25.14 -14.83
C ARG A 82 -0.83 24.25 -15.37
N VAL A 83 0.16 23.91 -14.54
CA VAL A 83 1.24 22.99 -14.89
C VAL A 83 0.84 21.61 -14.39
N LYS A 84 0.11 20.86 -15.22
CA LYS A 84 -0.35 19.52 -14.84
C LYS A 84 0.85 18.58 -14.64
N PRO A 85 0.82 17.67 -13.65
CA PRO A 85 1.90 16.74 -13.38
C PRO A 85 2.11 15.77 -14.56
N THR A 86 3.34 15.65 -15.03
CA THR A 86 3.74 14.71 -16.10
C THR A 86 4.31 13.40 -15.57
N PHE A 87 4.24 13.19 -14.25
CA PHE A 87 4.83 12.04 -13.55
C PHE A 87 3.80 10.98 -13.11
N LEU A 88 2.50 11.30 -13.16
CA LEU A 88 1.43 10.35 -12.82
C LEU A 88 1.47 9.12 -13.73
N THR A 89 1.07 7.97 -13.20
CA THR A 89 1.05 6.72 -13.96
C THR A 89 0.03 6.79 -15.10
N PRO A 90 0.40 6.49 -16.36
CA PRO A 90 -0.57 6.44 -17.45
C PRO A 90 -1.62 5.35 -17.19
N LEU A 91 -2.87 5.74 -16.99
CA LEU A 91 -4.00 4.83 -16.70
C LEU A 91 -4.15 3.68 -17.72
N THR A 92 -3.63 3.86 -18.94
CA THR A 92 -3.56 2.79 -19.95
C THR A 92 -2.73 1.58 -19.53
N LYS A 93 -1.72 1.73 -18.64
CA LYS A 93 -0.91 0.61 -18.13
C LYS A 93 -1.76 -0.46 -17.43
N VAL A 94 -2.96 -0.14 -16.93
CA VAL A 94 -3.86 -1.14 -16.30
C VAL A 94 -4.17 -2.33 -17.22
N ASN A 95 -4.23 -2.10 -18.54
CA ASN A 95 -4.57 -3.13 -19.53
C ASN A 95 -3.42 -4.14 -19.75
N ASP A 96 -2.20 -3.77 -19.35
CA ASP A 96 -0.99 -4.58 -19.51
C ASP A 96 -0.71 -5.46 -18.26
N LEU A 97 -1.45 -5.26 -17.16
CA LEU A 97 -1.24 -5.96 -15.89
C LEU A 97 -1.82 -7.38 -15.93
N VAL A 98 -0.95 -8.39 -15.77
CA VAL A 98 -1.31 -9.81 -15.86
C VAL A 98 -1.48 -10.44 -14.49
N THR A 99 -0.53 -10.20 -13.56
CA THR A 99 -0.50 -10.90 -12.26
C THR A 99 -1.34 -10.19 -11.20
N LEU A 100 -1.75 -10.95 -10.17
CA LEU A 100 -2.45 -10.43 -9.00
C LEU A 100 -1.58 -9.39 -8.26
N ASN A 101 -0.30 -9.69 -8.10
CA ASN A 101 0.74 -8.83 -7.55
C ASN A 101 0.84 -7.48 -8.31
N GLN A 102 1.00 -7.51 -9.64
CA GLN A 102 1.00 -6.30 -10.50
C GLN A 102 -0.26 -5.44 -10.28
N LYS A 103 -1.43 -6.07 -10.08
CA LYS A 103 -2.72 -5.38 -9.88
C LYS A 103 -2.85 -4.76 -8.48
N SER A 104 -2.38 -5.45 -7.44
CA SER A 104 -2.31 -4.91 -6.08
C SER A 104 -1.33 -3.74 -5.96
N ARG A 105 -0.16 -3.83 -6.63
CA ARG A 105 0.80 -2.71 -6.75
C ARG A 105 0.16 -1.50 -7.45
N ALA A 106 -0.55 -1.72 -8.57
CA ALA A 106 -1.25 -0.68 -9.32
C ALA A 106 -2.40 -0.02 -8.54
N LEU A 107 -3.15 -0.81 -7.76
CA LEU A 107 -4.26 -0.34 -6.95
C LEU A 107 -3.81 0.71 -5.92
N ALA A 108 -2.62 0.55 -5.33
CA ALA A 108 -2.01 1.56 -4.46
C ALA A 108 -1.52 2.80 -5.24
N ILE A 109 -0.80 2.60 -6.35
CA ILE A 109 -0.22 3.69 -7.14
C ILE A 109 -1.30 4.61 -7.70
N TYR A 110 -2.34 4.06 -8.33
CA TYR A 110 -3.43 4.86 -8.88
C TYR A 110 -4.26 5.56 -7.79
N ALA A 111 -4.28 5.06 -6.55
CA ALA A 111 -4.93 5.75 -5.43
C ALA A 111 -4.11 6.99 -5.01
N VAL A 112 -2.79 6.89 -4.98
CA VAL A 112 -1.89 8.03 -4.72
C VAL A 112 -1.95 9.05 -5.87
N ASP A 113 -1.84 8.60 -7.14
CA ASP A 113 -1.95 9.46 -8.33
C ASP A 113 -3.30 10.21 -8.37
N ARG A 114 -4.39 9.58 -7.90
CA ARG A 114 -5.72 10.20 -7.80
C ARG A 114 -5.75 11.38 -6.83
N GLU A 115 -5.13 11.28 -5.66
CA GLU A 115 -5.05 12.42 -4.72
C GLU A 115 -4.31 13.60 -5.37
N ILE A 116 -3.25 13.33 -6.16
CA ILE A 116 -2.53 14.36 -6.91
C ILE A 116 -3.40 14.93 -8.04
N ALA A 117 -4.18 14.10 -8.75
CA ALA A 117 -5.13 14.57 -9.75
C ALA A 117 -6.20 15.50 -9.14
N VAL A 118 -6.72 15.18 -7.94
CA VAL A 118 -7.61 16.09 -7.17
C VAL A 118 -6.90 17.40 -6.82
N LEU A 119 -5.69 17.34 -6.28
CA LEU A 119 -4.90 18.52 -5.87
C LEU A 119 -4.67 19.51 -7.04
N TYR A 120 -4.46 18.99 -8.24
CA TYR A 120 -4.18 19.76 -9.44
C TYR A 120 -5.43 20.18 -10.22
N ASP A 121 -6.66 19.95 -9.73
CA ASP A 121 -7.92 20.12 -10.49
C ASP A 121 -7.86 19.40 -11.86
N MET A 122 -7.68 18.08 -11.82
CA MET A 122 -7.78 17.18 -12.98
C MET A 122 -9.04 16.31 -12.88
N PRO A 123 -9.58 15.80 -14.00
CA PRO A 123 -10.63 14.77 -13.98
C PRO A 123 -10.17 13.51 -13.26
N VAL A 124 -11.08 12.87 -12.52
CA VAL A 124 -10.80 11.67 -11.70
C VAL A 124 -11.71 10.49 -12.01
N GLU A 125 -12.68 10.66 -12.89
CA GLU A 125 -13.70 9.66 -13.23
C GLU A 125 -13.09 8.39 -13.85
N GLU A 126 -11.94 8.52 -14.52
CA GLU A 126 -11.20 7.35 -15.03
C GLU A 126 -10.32 6.68 -13.97
N TYR A 127 -9.76 7.44 -13.01
CA TYR A 127 -9.13 6.88 -11.81
C TYR A 127 -10.17 6.10 -10.99
N ASP A 128 -11.35 6.67 -10.76
CA ASP A 128 -12.46 6.00 -10.05
C ASP A 128 -12.83 4.66 -10.70
N ARG A 129 -12.92 4.62 -12.04
CA ARG A 129 -13.21 3.40 -12.81
C ARG A 129 -12.07 2.37 -12.73
N VAL A 130 -10.82 2.80 -12.93
CA VAL A 130 -9.63 1.92 -12.94
C VAL A 130 -9.37 1.34 -11.56
N LEU A 131 -9.50 2.16 -10.50
CA LEU A 131 -9.45 1.69 -9.13
C LEU A 131 -10.54 0.66 -8.90
N ALA A 132 -11.82 1.00 -9.11
CA ALA A 132 -12.94 0.07 -8.89
C ALA A 132 -12.79 -1.27 -9.64
N GLN A 133 -12.23 -1.27 -10.86
CA GLN A 133 -11.87 -2.50 -11.57
C GLN A 133 -10.81 -3.31 -10.82
N LEU A 134 -9.69 -2.68 -10.43
CA LEU A 134 -8.62 -3.33 -9.67
C LEU A 134 -9.10 -3.84 -8.29
N MET A 135 -10.12 -3.21 -7.69
CA MET A 135 -10.76 -3.71 -6.46
C MET A 135 -11.37 -5.10 -6.68
N VAL A 136 -12.14 -5.25 -7.76
CA VAL A 136 -12.74 -6.54 -8.16
C VAL A 136 -11.65 -7.57 -8.49
N GLU A 137 -10.66 -7.18 -9.29
CA GLU A 137 -9.64 -8.10 -9.80
C GLU A 137 -8.60 -8.55 -8.75
N THR A 138 -8.52 -7.87 -7.61
CA THR A 138 -7.63 -8.23 -6.48
C THR A 138 -8.35 -8.93 -5.33
N ASP A 139 -9.64 -9.26 -5.47
CA ASP A 139 -10.53 -9.72 -4.38
C ASP A 139 -10.45 -8.85 -3.13
N ASN A 140 -10.52 -7.53 -3.29
CA ASN A 140 -10.70 -6.60 -2.19
C ASN A 140 -12.09 -5.93 -2.39
N VAL A 141 -13.07 -6.26 -1.55
CA VAL A 141 -14.51 -6.10 -1.84
C VAL A 141 -15.28 -4.99 -1.05
N ALA A 142 -14.63 -4.13 -0.24
CA ALA A 142 -15.31 -2.99 0.42
C ALA A 142 -14.45 -1.76 0.82
N LEU A 143 -13.38 -1.33 0.15
CA LEU A 143 -13.19 -1.08 -1.29
C LEU A 143 -14.45 -0.52 -1.97
N MET A 144 -15.38 -1.42 -2.27
CA MET A 144 -16.65 -1.14 -2.94
C MET A 144 -17.68 -0.51 -1.99
N GLU A 145 -18.46 0.44 -2.48
CA GLU A 145 -19.49 1.11 -1.68
C GLU A 145 -20.69 0.17 -1.42
N GLY A 146 -21.03 -0.04 -0.13
CA GLY A 146 -22.28 -0.68 0.29
C GLY A 146 -22.18 -2.07 0.92
N THR A 147 -20.99 -2.66 0.98
CA THR A 147 -20.75 -3.95 1.66
C THR A 147 -20.78 -3.79 3.19
N GLU A 148 -21.36 -4.77 3.92
CA GLU A 148 -21.50 -4.69 5.39
C GLU A 148 -20.24 -5.14 6.15
N ILE A 149 -19.43 -4.18 6.63
CA ILE A 149 -18.34 -4.46 7.57
C ILE A 149 -18.94 -4.91 8.91
N LYS A 150 -18.46 -6.03 9.47
CA LYS A 150 -18.88 -6.53 10.81
C LYS A 150 -17.97 -6.08 11.96
N VAL A 151 -16.95 -5.30 11.63
CA VAL A 151 -16.15 -4.50 12.56
C VAL A 151 -16.79 -3.11 12.63
N GLU A 152 -16.84 -2.48 13.80
CA GLU A 152 -17.21 -1.05 13.93
C GLU A 152 -16.08 -0.14 13.40
N VAL A 153 -15.81 -0.23 12.09
CA VAL A 153 -14.96 0.73 11.37
C VAL A 153 -15.69 2.06 11.36
N ASN A 154 -15.37 2.89 12.34
CA ASN A 154 -15.73 4.29 12.35
C ASN A 154 -15.07 4.91 11.10
N THR A 155 -15.87 5.32 10.10
CA THR A 155 -15.44 5.50 8.69
C THR A 155 -14.53 6.71 8.40
N LEU A 156 -13.78 7.14 9.42
CA LEU A 156 -12.76 8.17 9.42
C LEU A 156 -11.44 7.67 10.06
N ASP A 157 -11.43 6.49 10.68
CA ASP A 157 -10.27 5.92 11.37
C ASP A 157 -9.45 5.00 10.45
N LEU A 158 -8.37 5.57 9.91
CA LEU A 158 -7.40 4.88 9.06
C LEU A 158 -6.61 3.79 9.81
N ASP A 159 -6.54 3.86 11.13
CA ASP A 159 -5.75 2.95 11.94
C ASP A 159 -6.51 1.61 12.05
N SER A 160 -7.84 1.65 12.23
CA SER A 160 -8.72 0.46 12.13
C SER A 160 -8.69 -0.23 10.76
N TRP A 161 -8.49 0.55 9.69
CA TRP A 161 -8.44 0.08 8.30
C TRP A 161 -7.17 -0.76 8.04
N ILE A 162 -6.02 -0.38 8.60
CA ILE A 162 -4.75 -1.12 8.43
C ILE A 162 -4.87 -2.52 9.03
N VAL A 163 -5.41 -2.59 10.26
CA VAL A 163 -5.64 -3.87 10.95
C VAL A 163 -6.58 -4.75 10.13
N THR A 164 -7.72 -4.20 9.68
CA THR A 164 -8.70 -5.01 8.96
C THR A 164 -8.16 -5.50 7.61
N MET A 165 -7.34 -4.71 6.90
CA MET A 165 -6.66 -5.19 5.69
C MET A 165 -5.72 -6.37 5.97
N GLY A 166 -4.85 -6.20 6.97
CA GLY A 166 -3.85 -7.19 7.32
C GLY A 166 -4.50 -8.51 7.75
N SER A 167 -5.52 -8.44 8.62
CA SER A 167 -6.27 -9.60 9.08
C SER A 167 -7.06 -10.28 7.96
N GLU A 168 -7.74 -9.54 7.07
CA GLU A 168 -8.44 -10.16 5.93
C GLU A 168 -7.49 -10.84 4.95
N GLN A 169 -6.37 -10.20 4.64
CA GLN A 169 -5.37 -10.76 3.73
C GLN A 169 -4.62 -11.95 4.37
N LEU A 170 -4.50 -11.98 5.70
CA LEU A 170 -4.03 -13.14 6.47
C LEU A 170 -5.06 -14.29 6.43
N GLU A 171 -6.35 -14.02 6.66
CA GLU A 171 -7.44 -15.02 6.54
C GLU A 171 -7.56 -15.62 5.13
N LYS A 172 -7.13 -14.89 4.09
CA LYS A 172 -7.13 -15.33 2.69
C LYS A 172 -5.85 -16.06 2.24
N GLU A 173 -4.84 -16.22 3.09
CA GLU A 173 -3.49 -16.68 2.70
C GLU A 173 -2.81 -15.76 1.65
N GLN A 174 -3.19 -14.48 1.61
CA GLN A 174 -2.80 -13.47 0.61
C GLN A 174 -2.01 -12.29 1.17
N VAL A 175 -1.54 -12.37 2.42
CA VAL A 175 -0.86 -11.27 3.15
C VAL A 175 0.39 -10.71 2.43
N HIS A 176 0.99 -11.43 1.49
CA HIS A 176 1.99 -10.89 0.57
C HIS A 176 1.46 -9.68 -0.23
N LEU A 177 0.21 -9.73 -0.72
CA LEU A 177 -0.44 -8.63 -1.45
C LEU A 177 -0.65 -7.39 -0.57
N PHE A 178 -0.92 -7.56 0.73
CA PHE A 178 -0.98 -6.44 1.68
C PHE A 178 0.37 -5.70 1.72
N PHE A 179 1.47 -6.44 1.90
CA PHE A 179 2.80 -5.84 1.92
C PHE A 179 3.21 -5.24 0.56
N GLU A 180 2.86 -5.85 -0.58
CA GLU A 180 3.07 -5.25 -1.91
C GLU A 180 2.31 -3.93 -2.10
N THR A 181 1.05 -3.89 -1.66
CA THR A 181 0.18 -2.70 -1.75
C THR A 181 0.75 -1.56 -0.90
N MET A 182 1.13 -1.88 0.35
CA MET A 182 1.75 -0.92 1.26
C MET A 182 3.09 -0.41 0.72
N ALA A 183 3.96 -1.30 0.23
CA ALA A 183 5.24 -0.95 -0.37
C ALA A 183 5.10 0.01 -1.55
N SER A 184 4.15 -0.27 -2.44
CA SER A 184 3.91 0.51 -3.66
C SER A 184 3.37 1.90 -3.36
N GLY A 185 2.37 2.00 -2.46
CA GLY A 185 1.82 3.30 -2.04
C GLY A 185 2.84 4.16 -1.29
N ILE A 186 3.70 3.54 -0.48
CA ILE A 186 4.82 4.20 0.19
C ILE A 186 5.84 4.72 -0.83
N LEU A 187 6.27 3.89 -1.78
CA LEU A 187 7.28 4.27 -2.76
C LEU A 187 6.77 5.34 -3.74
N GLU A 188 5.48 5.33 -4.08
CA GLU A 188 4.84 6.39 -4.88
C GLU A 188 4.79 7.73 -4.11
N ALA A 189 4.35 7.70 -2.84
CA ALA A 189 4.33 8.90 -2.00
C ALA A 189 5.75 9.46 -1.75
N LEU A 190 6.76 8.58 -1.61
CA LEU A 190 8.18 8.96 -1.54
C LEU A 190 8.67 9.57 -2.85
N TYR A 191 8.31 8.99 -4.01
CA TYR A 191 8.63 9.54 -5.31
C TYR A 191 8.06 10.95 -5.48
N ILE A 192 6.78 11.15 -5.19
CA ILE A 192 6.13 12.48 -5.22
C ILE A 192 6.79 13.46 -4.25
N THR A 193 7.13 13.00 -3.04
CA THR A 193 7.89 13.82 -2.06
C THR A 193 9.24 14.27 -2.64
N SER A 194 9.97 13.35 -3.28
CA SER A 194 11.29 13.62 -3.86
C SER A 194 11.28 14.63 -5.02
N LEU A 195 10.17 14.72 -5.77
CA LEU A 195 10.03 15.66 -6.89
C LEU A 195 9.95 17.13 -6.45
N GLU A 196 9.46 17.41 -5.24
CA GLU A 196 9.42 18.78 -4.69
C GLU A 196 9.53 18.78 -3.15
N ILE A 197 10.67 18.28 -2.65
CA ILE A 197 10.91 18.09 -1.21
C ILE A 197 10.49 19.33 -0.37
N PRO A 198 10.88 20.58 -0.70
CA PRO A 198 10.49 21.75 0.09
C PRO A 198 8.96 22.02 0.18
N ARG A 199 8.15 21.54 -0.77
CA ARG A 199 6.68 21.63 -0.70
C ARG A 199 6.11 20.62 0.29
N TYR A 200 6.61 19.39 0.27
CA TYR A 200 6.01 18.24 0.95
C TYR A 200 6.61 17.99 2.33
N ILE A 201 7.90 18.23 2.51
CA ILE A 201 8.63 17.99 3.78
C ILE A 201 8.11 18.87 4.93
N LYS A 202 7.58 20.06 4.62
CA LYS A 202 7.00 21.01 5.61
C LYS A 202 5.77 20.48 6.36
N TYR A 203 5.17 19.38 5.89
CA TYR A 203 4.04 18.71 6.56
C TYR A 203 4.50 17.67 7.59
N PHE A 204 5.80 17.38 7.67
CA PHE A 204 6.40 16.51 8.66
C PHE A 204 6.89 17.33 9.86
N ASN A 205 6.80 16.72 11.04
CA ASN A 205 7.56 17.07 12.25
C ASN A 205 8.55 15.93 12.55
N ASP A 206 9.43 16.07 13.54
CA ASP A 206 10.48 15.07 13.79
C ASP A 206 9.92 13.69 14.19
N GLU A 207 8.79 13.68 14.92
CA GLU A 207 7.99 12.52 15.28
C GLU A 207 7.48 11.78 14.02
N THR A 208 6.69 12.44 13.18
CA THR A 208 6.18 11.83 11.93
C THR A 208 7.26 11.50 10.91
N ALA A 209 8.43 12.17 10.92
CA ALA A 209 9.58 11.78 10.12
C ALA A 209 10.19 10.45 10.61
N SER A 210 10.25 10.24 11.93
CA SER A 210 10.65 8.98 12.56
C SER A 210 9.63 7.87 12.29
N ASP A 211 8.34 8.13 12.48
CA ASP A 211 7.26 7.15 12.28
C ASP A 211 7.16 6.69 10.82
N VAL A 212 7.29 7.62 9.88
CA VAL A 212 7.32 7.30 8.44
C VAL A 212 8.58 6.52 8.06
N SER A 213 9.74 6.88 8.60
CA SER A 213 10.98 6.11 8.34
C SER A 213 10.91 4.70 8.93
N TYR A 214 10.41 4.54 10.15
CA TYR A 214 10.23 3.24 10.78
C TYR A 214 9.26 2.34 10.00
N ARG A 215 8.20 2.92 9.41
CA ARG A 215 7.28 2.20 8.52
C ARG A 215 7.97 1.56 7.32
N PHE A 216 9.00 2.19 6.77
CA PHE A 216 9.73 1.67 5.61
C PHE A 216 10.47 0.37 5.97
N LEU A 217 11.02 0.31 7.18
CA LEU A 217 11.59 -0.91 7.75
C LEU A 217 10.52 -1.98 7.97
N LEU A 218 9.34 -1.63 8.51
CA LEU A 218 8.23 -2.58 8.69
C LEU A 218 7.72 -3.20 7.38
N VAL A 219 7.75 -2.45 6.26
CA VAL A 219 7.44 -3.01 4.93
C VAL A 219 8.48 -4.06 4.54
N VAL A 220 9.76 -3.68 4.61
CA VAL A 220 10.88 -4.54 4.25
C VAL A 220 10.88 -5.82 5.08
N GLU A 221 10.75 -5.70 6.41
CA GLU A 221 10.69 -6.85 7.31
C GLU A 221 9.51 -7.78 7.00
N GLY A 222 8.35 -7.25 6.62
CA GLY A 222 7.20 -8.05 6.22
C GLY A 222 7.42 -8.82 4.92
N ILE A 223 7.94 -8.14 3.89
CA ILE A 223 8.32 -8.74 2.60
C ILE A 223 9.36 -9.86 2.82
N GLU A 224 10.45 -9.55 3.54
CA GLU A 224 11.54 -10.50 3.80
C GLU A 224 11.11 -11.69 4.68
N SER A 225 10.11 -11.51 5.56
CA SER A 225 9.52 -12.61 6.33
C SER A 225 8.66 -13.55 5.49
N LEU A 226 8.07 -13.04 4.39
CA LEU A 226 7.19 -13.80 3.50
C LEU A 226 7.92 -14.43 2.30
N MET A 227 9.06 -13.89 1.88
CA MET A 227 9.88 -14.42 0.78
C MET A 227 10.14 -15.96 0.81
N PRO A 228 10.35 -16.62 1.97
CA PRO A 228 10.53 -18.09 2.02
C PRO A 228 9.28 -18.89 1.60
N TYR A 229 8.11 -18.27 1.65
CA TYR A 229 6.79 -18.87 1.35
C TYR A 229 6.20 -18.34 0.04
N HIS A 230 6.59 -17.12 -0.36
CA HIS A 230 6.18 -16.41 -1.56
C HIS A 230 7.41 -15.97 -2.38
N PRO A 231 8.05 -16.89 -3.15
CA PRO A 231 9.23 -16.58 -3.96
C PRO A 231 9.02 -15.44 -4.98
N GLU A 232 7.78 -15.21 -5.41
CA GLU A 232 7.37 -14.08 -6.24
C GLU A 232 7.81 -12.71 -5.67
N LEU A 233 7.92 -12.59 -4.35
CA LEU A 233 8.39 -11.37 -3.67
C LEU A 233 9.87 -11.04 -3.94
N GLU A 234 10.69 -11.99 -4.40
CA GLU A 234 12.07 -11.72 -4.81
C GLU A 234 12.12 -10.68 -5.94
N SER A 235 11.10 -10.66 -6.82
CA SER A 235 10.98 -9.70 -7.92
C SER A 235 10.90 -8.24 -7.46
N ILE A 236 10.40 -7.99 -6.24
CA ILE A 236 10.24 -6.64 -5.68
C ILE A 236 11.23 -6.33 -4.55
N SER A 237 11.91 -7.32 -3.96
CA SER A 237 12.85 -7.08 -2.85
C SER A 237 13.94 -6.05 -3.19
N GLY A 238 14.48 -6.10 -4.42
CA GLY A 238 15.43 -5.11 -4.97
C GLY A 238 14.80 -3.85 -5.58
N ILE A 239 13.47 -3.74 -5.60
CA ILE A 239 12.75 -2.48 -5.85
C ILE A 239 12.64 -1.70 -4.52
N LEU A 240 12.55 -2.41 -3.39
CA LEU A 240 12.38 -1.79 -2.06
C LEU A 240 13.71 -1.41 -1.38
N ASP A 241 14.87 -1.59 -2.03
CA ASP A 241 16.17 -1.20 -1.47
C ASP A 241 16.25 0.27 -0.98
N PRO A 242 15.66 1.29 -1.65
CA PRO A 242 15.62 2.65 -1.11
C PRO A 242 14.90 2.76 0.26
N LEU A 243 13.92 1.89 0.53
CA LEU A 243 13.19 1.84 1.80
C LEU A 243 14.08 1.30 2.94
N LYS A 244 15.08 0.47 2.63
CA LYS A 244 16.03 -0.12 3.59
C LYS A 244 17.03 0.90 4.15
N VAL A 245 17.27 1.99 3.42
CA VAL A 245 18.29 3.00 3.72
C VAL A 245 17.69 4.25 4.41
N ILE A 246 16.40 4.52 4.22
CA ILE A 246 15.73 5.68 4.84
C ILE A 246 15.38 5.34 6.30
N ASN A 247 16.18 5.90 7.21
CA ASN A 247 16.01 5.77 8.65
C ASN A 247 16.36 7.12 9.30
N ALA A 248 15.41 8.06 9.26
CA ALA A 248 15.58 9.41 9.79
C ALA A 248 14.86 9.55 11.13
N ILE A 249 15.51 10.16 12.12
CA ILE A 249 14.93 10.47 13.44
C ILE A 249 14.52 11.95 13.58
N ASN A 250 14.51 12.69 12.48
CA ASN A 250 14.07 14.09 12.39
C ASN A 250 13.84 14.50 10.92
N VAL A 251 13.12 15.61 10.71
CA VAL A 251 12.76 16.13 9.38
C VAL A 251 14.00 16.41 8.53
N LYS A 252 15.07 16.94 9.13
CA LYS A 252 16.32 17.28 8.41
C LYS A 252 17.00 16.03 7.84
N GLN A 253 17.10 14.96 8.61
CA GLN A 253 17.67 13.70 8.12
C GLN A 253 16.82 13.09 7.02
N LEU A 254 15.49 13.19 7.11
CA LEU A 254 14.59 12.72 6.06
C LEU A 254 14.80 13.53 4.77
N GLU A 255 14.94 14.85 4.86
CA GLU A 255 15.31 15.72 3.74
C GLU A 255 16.68 15.33 3.13
N GLU A 256 17.72 15.12 3.94
CA GLU A 256 19.05 14.72 3.47
C GLU A 256 19.05 13.34 2.80
N GLN A 257 18.30 12.37 3.33
CA GLN A 257 18.15 11.03 2.76
C GLN A 257 17.33 11.06 1.44
N LEU A 258 16.22 11.80 1.39
CA LEU A 258 15.40 11.96 0.18
C LEU A 258 16.16 12.65 -0.97
N ASN A 259 16.93 13.71 -0.67
CA ASN A 259 17.77 14.37 -1.67
C ASN A 259 18.85 13.43 -2.24
N THR A 260 19.37 12.52 -1.40
CA THR A 260 20.38 11.53 -1.81
C THR A 260 19.78 10.42 -2.68
N LEU A 261 18.62 9.90 -2.28
CA LEU A 261 18.01 8.69 -2.87
C LEU A 261 16.99 8.97 -3.99
N ALA A 262 16.68 10.23 -4.32
CA ALA A 262 15.66 10.59 -5.31
C ALA A 262 15.77 9.84 -6.66
N GLY A 263 17.00 9.65 -7.17
CA GLY A 263 17.24 8.91 -8.42
C GLY A 263 16.98 7.40 -8.29
N GLU A 264 17.26 6.82 -7.13
CA GLU A 264 17.01 5.41 -6.82
C GLU A 264 15.51 5.16 -6.60
N ILE A 265 14.85 6.04 -5.84
CA ILE A 265 13.38 6.07 -5.64
C ILE A 265 12.66 6.13 -7.00
N ALA A 266 13.05 7.04 -7.89
CA ALA A 266 12.46 7.14 -9.23
C ALA A 266 12.74 5.89 -10.10
N THR A 267 13.94 5.30 -9.99
CA THR A 267 14.31 4.06 -10.70
C THR A 267 13.53 2.85 -10.21
N ALA A 268 13.27 2.78 -8.91
CA ALA A 268 12.47 1.75 -8.27
C ALA A 268 10.98 1.90 -8.61
N ARG A 269 10.41 3.11 -8.47
CA ARG A 269 9.01 3.42 -8.79
C ARG A 269 8.63 2.95 -10.20
N ASN A 270 9.48 3.23 -11.19
CA ASN A 270 9.19 2.84 -12.58
C ASN A 270 9.06 1.33 -12.80
N LYS A 271 9.63 0.49 -11.93
CA LYS A 271 9.55 -0.99 -11.97
C LYS A 271 8.36 -1.57 -11.18
N LEU A 272 7.61 -0.75 -10.43
CA LEU A 272 6.50 -1.24 -9.59
C LEU A 272 5.35 -1.88 -10.39
N LEU A 273 5.26 -1.61 -11.70
CA LEU A 273 4.23 -2.13 -12.61
C LEU A 273 4.81 -2.94 -13.76
N ASP A 274 6.03 -3.41 -13.60
CA ASP A 274 6.66 -4.41 -14.45
C ASP A 274 6.58 -5.76 -13.70
#